data_AF-A0A7W9H3Y9-F1
#
_entry.id   AF-A0A7W9H3Y9-F1
#
_cell.length_a   1.000
_cell.length_b   1.000
_cell.length_c   1.000
_cell.angle_alpha   90.00
_cell.angle_beta   90.00
_cell.angle_gamma   90.00
#
_symmetry.space_group_name_H-M   'P 1'
#
loop_
_entity.id
_entity.type
_entity.pdbx_description
1 polymer ?
#
loop_
_entity_poly.entity_id
_entity_poly.type
_entity_poly.pdbx_seq_one_letter_code
_entity_poly.pdbx_strand_id
1 'polypeptide(L)'
;MSLISTLARLEAVSTGRAQPVATVRHRHLSDRPLVFVPLTTAGEAGAPLGALVGTDRDAPRLLVVPQPRDRDLRFAFLAELADVVLPYVDAYAEVVEAAERTETDPETGKRVKVEVDLCADAPQLIVPSRGGIELVRLLGRSMRFRRTAEQDPEAPYPAPPRVPLLGRWLTHFGERARVPGSSLLLAMTDVLGRHWATGQSTLEDQHLGALLAWIDPPEGLTGAEAALRAELERDAQGQLTCPPAGPATDPAFDNKLLAPAIERYDRARTALAAAEDGLEADDRLGALTAAEQEIRDLVLSRTLPTWQRVWQGLDLLRELPEGAHVDERWTRDRWSFTGHRDRVLAGEPPQPRRDDAVTAANKLATREREQARLEAQEALDDPLVMAGRRLSGEAFAGEVTDVVMAYSEGKRPSPRPLVTVRTDDRPHLGERTKVYRSLGGKPQSAEFAGAEEDGAYVVLRVLDKMGRGKEPEPGSVPEKGDRVCFTLFEHEQRGGAKLPDPEETPWTHGGPPGEATLEAADPVTAEDVL
;
A
#
# COMPACT_ATOMS: atom_id res chain seq x y z
N MET A 1 7.74 -8.52 17.09
CA MET A 1 7.35 -9.79 16.47
C MET A 1 6.60 -10.61 17.51
N SER A 2 5.51 -11.27 17.11
CA SER A 2 4.76 -12.15 18.00
C SER A 2 5.50 -13.49 18.18
N LEU A 3 5.10 -14.26 19.20
CA LEU A 3 5.69 -15.57 19.45
C LEU A 3 5.37 -16.55 18.29
N ILE A 4 4.15 -16.47 17.74
CA ILE A 4 3.73 -17.25 16.57
C ILE A 4 4.51 -16.89 15.31
N SER A 5 4.81 -15.60 15.08
CA SER A 5 5.62 -15.21 13.92
C SER A 5 7.06 -15.70 14.06
N THR A 6 7.58 -15.77 15.29
CA THR A 6 8.92 -16.29 15.56
C THR A 6 8.96 -17.80 15.33
N LEU A 7 7.95 -18.52 15.81
CA LEU A 7 7.80 -19.95 15.56
C LEU A 7 7.71 -20.26 14.06
N ALA A 8 6.86 -19.54 13.32
CA ALA A 8 6.69 -19.74 11.88
C ALA A 8 8.00 -19.55 11.10
N ARG A 9 8.84 -18.58 11.50
CA ARG A 9 10.17 -18.38 10.88
C ARG A 9 11.14 -19.52 11.22
N LEU A 10 11.12 -20.04 12.45
CA LEU A 10 11.93 -21.20 12.84
C LEU A 10 11.46 -22.48 12.12
N GLU A 11 10.16 -22.68 12.00
CA GLU A 11 9.57 -23.76 11.22
C GLU A 11 9.91 -23.64 9.74
N ALA A 12 9.95 -22.42 9.19
CA ALA A 12 10.36 -22.21 7.82
C ALA A 12 11.80 -22.70 7.59
N VAL A 13 12.73 -22.32 8.48
CA VAL A 13 14.13 -22.80 8.43
C VAL A 13 14.19 -24.32 8.57
N SER A 14 13.45 -24.91 9.51
CA SER A 14 13.46 -26.35 9.79
C SER A 14 12.93 -27.19 8.63
N THR A 15 11.84 -26.73 8.01
CA THR A 15 11.15 -27.44 6.92
C THR A 15 11.71 -27.08 5.53
N GLY A 16 12.52 -26.03 5.44
CA GLY A 16 13.04 -25.52 4.18
C GLY A 16 11.97 -24.88 3.29
N ARG A 17 10.83 -24.43 3.83
CA ARG A 17 9.75 -23.77 3.06
C ARG A 17 9.07 -22.69 3.90
N ALA A 18 8.65 -21.59 3.27
CA ALA A 18 7.92 -20.54 3.98
C ALA A 18 6.65 -21.08 4.64
N GLN A 19 6.33 -20.58 5.83
CA GLN A 19 5.13 -20.97 6.56
C GLN A 19 4.03 -19.93 6.36
N PRO A 20 2.78 -20.36 6.07
CA PRO A 20 1.66 -19.42 6.02
C PRO A 20 1.43 -18.83 7.42
N VAL A 21 1.33 -17.50 7.48
CA VAL A 21 1.00 -16.74 8.71
C VAL A 21 -0.36 -16.04 8.61
N ALA A 22 -1.01 -16.17 7.45
CA ALA A 22 -2.38 -15.74 7.20
C ALA A 22 -3.12 -16.85 6.43
N THR A 23 -4.42 -16.98 6.67
CA THR A 23 -5.32 -17.91 5.98
C THR A 23 -6.21 -17.23 4.95
N VAL A 24 -6.33 -15.91 5.03
CA VAL A 24 -7.09 -15.07 4.10
C VAL A 24 -6.20 -13.96 3.56
N ARG A 25 -6.57 -13.41 2.40
CA ARG A 25 -5.93 -12.23 1.83
C ARG A 25 -6.47 -10.97 2.50
N HIS A 26 -5.58 -10.17 3.08
CA HIS A 26 -5.95 -8.94 3.81
C HIS A 26 -5.92 -7.65 2.99
N ARG A 27 -5.66 -7.76 1.69
CA ARG A 27 -5.62 -6.66 0.73
C ARG A 27 -6.58 -6.92 -0.41
N HIS A 28 -7.17 -5.86 -0.94
CA HIS A 28 -7.93 -5.96 -2.19
C HIS A 28 -6.94 -6.24 -3.32
N LEU A 29 -7.29 -7.14 -4.24
CA LEU A 29 -6.59 -7.28 -5.51
C LEU A 29 -7.59 -7.11 -6.63
N SER A 30 -7.35 -6.10 -7.46
CA SER A 30 -8.13 -5.87 -8.67
C SER A 30 -7.94 -7.05 -9.63
N ASP A 31 -8.95 -7.28 -10.47
CA ASP A 31 -8.83 -8.22 -11.59
C ASP A 31 -7.85 -7.70 -12.66
N ARG A 32 -7.71 -6.37 -12.76
CA ARG A 32 -6.87 -5.69 -13.76
C ARG A 32 -5.91 -4.68 -13.13
N PRO A 33 -5.00 -5.11 -12.22
CA PRO A 33 -4.07 -4.20 -11.58
C PRO A 33 -3.08 -3.64 -12.60
N LEU A 34 -2.70 -2.37 -12.46
CA LEU A 34 -1.61 -1.79 -13.24
C LEU A 34 -0.28 -2.15 -12.58
N VAL A 35 0.43 -3.11 -13.17
CA VAL A 35 1.78 -3.48 -12.74
C VAL A 35 2.77 -2.46 -13.29
N PHE A 36 3.66 -1.97 -12.43
CA PHE A 36 4.72 -1.02 -12.77
C PHE A 36 6.07 -1.51 -12.22
N VAL A 37 6.96 -1.92 -13.11
CA VAL A 37 8.31 -2.41 -12.81
C VAL A 37 9.34 -1.39 -13.29
N PRO A 38 9.73 -0.42 -12.45
CA PRO A 38 10.65 0.63 -12.87
C PRO A 38 12.11 0.26 -12.64
N LEU A 39 12.99 0.87 -13.43
CA LEU A 39 14.43 0.91 -13.25
C LEU A 39 14.95 2.34 -13.28
N THR A 40 15.94 2.60 -12.43
CA THR A 40 16.71 3.84 -12.38
C THR A 40 18.19 3.53 -12.53
N THR A 41 18.95 4.42 -13.14
CA THR A 41 20.42 4.26 -13.20
C THR A 41 21.04 4.32 -11.82
N ALA A 42 22.02 3.47 -11.55
CA ALA A 42 22.83 3.59 -10.33
C ALA A 42 23.59 4.94 -10.30
N GLY A 43 23.59 5.60 -9.14
CA GLY A 43 24.40 6.79 -8.89
C GLY A 43 23.74 8.15 -9.20
N GLU A 44 22.61 8.19 -9.92
CA GLU A 44 21.83 9.42 -10.14
C GLU A 44 20.41 9.21 -9.59
N ALA A 45 20.08 9.91 -8.50
CA ALA A 45 18.83 9.69 -7.78
C ALA A 45 17.62 10.07 -8.66
N GLY A 46 16.85 9.08 -9.08
CA GLY A 46 15.58 9.27 -9.78
C GLY A 46 15.67 9.44 -11.29
N ALA A 47 16.86 9.30 -11.91
CA ALA A 47 16.98 9.27 -13.36
C ALA A 47 16.39 7.95 -13.91
N PRO A 48 15.29 7.99 -14.68
CA PRO A 48 14.66 6.79 -15.21
C PRO A 48 15.57 6.14 -16.26
N LEU A 49 15.76 4.83 -16.15
CA LEU A 49 16.40 4.00 -17.18
C LEU A 49 15.35 3.34 -18.08
N GLY A 50 14.25 2.90 -17.47
CA GLY A 50 13.14 2.29 -18.18
C GLY A 50 12.13 1.66 -17.23
N ALA A 51 11.05 1.11 -17.79
CA ALA A 51 10.04 0.40 -17.03
C ALA A 51 9.27 -0.58 -17.91
N LEU A 52 8.76 -1.66 -17.30
CA LEU A 52 7.58 -2.35 -17.82
C LEU A 52 6.34 -1.85 -17.09
N VAL A 53 5.30 -1.54 -17.86
CA VAL A 53 4.02 -1.06 -17.32
C VAL A 53 2.86 -1.67 -18.10
N GLY A 54 1.78 -2.07 -17.41
CA GLY A 54 0.59 -2.60 -18.07
C GLY A 54 -0.35 -3.36 -17.14
N THR A 55 -1.46 -3.82 -17.70
CA THR A 55 -2.47 -4.64 -17.00
C THR A 55 -2.52 -6.08 -17.51
N ASP A 56 -1.87 -6.36 -18.63
CA ASP A 56 -1.83 -7.68 -19.28
C ASP A 56 -0.47 -8.35 -19.03
N ARG A 57 -0.50 -9.52 -18.39
CA ARG A 57 0.68 -10.33 -18.06
C ARG A 57 1.56 -10.62 -19.27
N ASP A 58 0.96 -10.90 -20.42
CA ASP A 58 1.65 -11.41 -21.61
C ASP A 58 1.99 -10.30 -22.62
N ALA A 59 1.47 -9.09 -22.39
CA ALA A 59 1.70 -7.92 -23.26
C ALA A 59 2.10 -6.66 -22.45
N PRO A 60 3.22 -6.67 -21.69
CA PRO A 60 3.68 -5.48 -21.01
C PRO A 60 4.19 -4.42 -22.00
N ARG A 61 3.99 -3.13 -21.68
CA ARG A 61 4.58 -2.04 -22.45
C ARG A 61 5.95 -1.68 -21.87
N LEU A 62 6.98 -1.79 -22.71
CA LEU A 62 8.36 -1.39 -22.38
C LEU A 62 8.59 0.09 -22.71
N LEU A 63 9.01 0.85 -21.71
CA LEU A 63 9.48 2.23 -21.81
C LEU A 63 10.98 2.26 -21.52
N VAL A 64 11.76 3.01 -22.30
CA VAL A 64 13.24 3.02 -22.20
C VAL A 64 13.77 4.43 -22.38
N VAL A 65 14.80 4.78 -21.62
CA VAL A 65 15.56 6.02 -21.78
C VAL A 65 16.97 5.65 -22.25
N PRO A 66 17.25 5.75 -23.57
CA PRO A 66 18.54 5.30 -24.13
C PRO A 66 19.75 6.05 -23.55
N GLN A 67 19.58 7.33 -23.20
CA GLN A 67 20.60 8.11 -22.50
C GLN A 67 19.95 8.75 -21.26
N PRO A 68 20.05 8.11 -20.08
CA PRO A 68 19.45 8.60 -18.84
C PRO A 68 19.92 10.00 -18.43
N ARG A 69 21.08 10.45 -18.91
CA ARG A 69 21.56 11.82 -18.67
C ARG A 69 20.84 12.88 -19.50
N ASP A 70 20.20 12.48 -20.59
CA ASP A 70 19.54 13.38 -21.54
C ASP A 70 18.15 13.77 -21.03
N ARG A 71 17.98 15.07 -20.77
CA ARG A 71 16.75 15.62 -20.20
C ARG A 71 15.54 15.39 -21.11
N ASP A 72 15.68 15.55 -22.42
CA ASP A 72 14.55 15.45 -23.35
C ASP A 72 14.05 14.01 -23.42
N LEU A 73 14.96 13.03 -23.41
CA LEU A 73 14.61 11.61 -23.35
C LEU A 73 13.94 11.24 -22.01
N ARG A 74 14.37 11.83 -20.89
CA ARG A 74 13.66 11.65 -19.60
C ARG A 74 12.23 12.18 -19.69
N PHE A 75 12.02 13.37 -20.27
CA PHE A 75 10.67 13.93 -20.42
C PHE A 75 9.80 13.11 -21.37
N ALA A 76 10.36 12.60 -22.47
CA ALA A 76 9.67 11.70 -23.37
C ALA A 76 9.20 10.44 -22.63
N PHE A 77 10.05 9.83 -21.81
CA PHE A 77 9.67 8.71 -20.96
C PHE A 77 8.52 9.03 -20.00
N LEU A 78 8.55 10.19 -19.34
CA LEU A 78 7.47 10.60 -18.43
C LEU A 78 6.15 10.86 -19.19
N ALA A 79 6.23 11.40 -20.40
CA ALA A 79 5.07 11.61 -21.25
C ALA A 79 4.47 10.26 -21.71
N GLU A 80 5.31 9.30 -22.11
CA GLU A 80 4.87 7.95 -22.46
C GLU A 80 4.30 7.18 -21.26
N LEU A 81 4.87 7.35 -20.07
CA LEU A 81 4.31 6.80 -18.85
C LEU A 81 2.93 7.39 -18.57
N ALA A 82 2.75 8.70 -18.77
CA ALA A 82 1.44 9.35 -18.64
C ALA A 82 0.44 8.81 -19.65
N ASP A 83 0.88 8.52 -20.89
CA ASP A 83 0.06 7.94 -21.95
C ASP A 83 -0.40 6.50 -21.65
N VAL A 84 0.20 5.83 -20.65
CA VAL A 84 -0.27 4.51 -20.15
C VAL A 84 -1.12 4.66 -18.89
N VAL A 85 -0.64 5.42 -17.91
CA VAL A 85 -1.24 5.47 -16.57
C VAL A 85 -2.52 6.29 -16.56
N LEU A 86 -2.57 7.43 -17.26
CA LEU A 86 -3.76 8.30 -17.21
C LEU A 86 -4.99 7.66 -17.83
N PRO A 87 -4.93 7.04 -19.03
CA PRO A 87 -6.09 6.34 -19.58
C PRO A 87 -6.60 5.21 -18.66
N TYR A 88 -5.68 4.53 -17.97
CA TYR A 88 -6.06 3.53 -16.96
C TYR A 88 -6.80 4.16 -15.77
N VAL A 89 -6.34 5.31 -15.26
CA VAL A 89 -7.00 6.03 -14.16
C VAL A 89 -8.37 6.58 -14.59
N ASP A 90 -8.44 7.18 -15.78
CA ASP A 90 -9.65 7.80 -16.32
C ASP A 90 -10.77 6.78 -16.51
N ALA A 91 -10.43 5.53 -16.88
CA ALA A 91 -11.40 4.43 -16.99
C ALA A 91 -12.18 4.16 -15.69
N TYR A 92 -11.61 4.45 -14.52
CA TYR A 92 -12.30 4.34 -13.23
C TYR A 92 -13.00 5.64 -12.82
N ALA A 93 -12.56 6.79 -13.34
CA ALA A 93 -13.12 8.09 -13.00
C ALA A 93 -14.52 8.30 -13.59
N GLU A 94 -14.80 7.70 -14.75
CA GLU A 94 -16.05 7.85 -15.51
C GLU A 94 -17.22 7.00 -14.97
N VAL A 95 -16.93 5.87 -14.33
CA VAL A 95 -17.97 4.95 -13.86
C VAL A 95 -18.30 5.23 -12.40
N VAL A 96 -19.50 5.76 -12.15
CA VAL A 96 -19.97 6.13 -10.81
C VAL A 96 -21.25 5.42 -10.41
N GLU A 97 -21.46 5.30 -9.11
CA GLU A 97 -22.70 4.86 -8.48
C GLU A 97 -23.15 5.85 -7.41
N ALA A 98 -24.46 5.92 -7.17
CA ALA A 98 -25.03 6.77 -6.13
C ALA A 98 -24.68 6.21 -4.75
N ALA A 99 -24.09 7.06 -3.90
CA ALA A 99 -23.77 6.73 -2.52
C ALA A 99 -24.25 7.81 -1.56
N GLU A 100 -24.58 7.43 -0.33
CA GLU A 100 -24.93 8.39 0.71
C GLU A 100 -23.70 8.83 1.48
N ARG A 101 -23.46 10.15 1.53
CA ARG A 101 -22.46 10.75 2.41
C ARG A 101 -23.15 11.61 3.46
N THR A 102 -22.66 11.58 4.70
CA THR A 102 -23.14 12.49 5.74
C THR A 102 -22.31 13.75 5.72
N GLU A 103 -22.95 14.88 5.46
CA GLU A 103 -22.34 16.21 5.49
C GLU A 103 -22.98 17.06 6.57
N THR A 104 -22.22 18.04 7.08
CA THR A 104 -22.76 19.03 8.00
C THR A 104 -23.31 20.16 7.17
N ASP A 105 -24.62 20.38 7.27
CA ASP A 105 -25.30 21.49 6.64
C ASP A 105 -24.70 22.82 7.15
N PRO A 106 -24.15 23.66 6.27
CA PRO A 106 -23.49 24.90 6.66
C PRO A 106 -24.46 25.93 7.27
N GLU A 107 -25.76 25.88 6.95
CA GLU A 107 -26.76 26.80 7.50
C GLU A 107 -27.30 26.32 8.86
N THR A 108 -27.54 25.02 9.00
CA THR A 108 -28.20 24.46 10.20
C THR A 108 -27.26 23.79 11.19
N GLY A 109 -26.01 23.52 10.79
CA GLY A 109 -25.02 22.78 11.56
C GLY A 109 -25.41 21.31 11.81
N LYS A 110 -26.50 20.82 11.18
CA LYS A 110 -26.98 19.45 11.36
C LYS A 110 -26.33 18.52 10.36
N ARG A 111 -26.20 17.25 10.77
CA ARG A 111 -25.74 16.19 9.88
C ARG A 111 -26.89 15.75 8.96
N VAL A 112 -26.74 16.00 7.67
CA VAL A 112 -27.70 15.61 6.62
C VAL A 112 -27.05 14.56 5.73
N LYS A 113 -27.86 13.63 5.22
CA LYS A 113 -27.42 12.65 4.21
C LYS A 113 -27.60 13.28 2.83
N VAL A 114 -26.52 13.36 2.08
CA VAL A 114 -26.49 13.86 0.71
C VAL A 114 -26.11 12.70 -0.20
N GLU A 115 -26.80 12.60 -1.33
CA GLU A 115 -26.44 11.67 -2.39
C GLU A 115 -25.25 12.25 -3.17
N VAL A 116 -24.19 11.45 -3.33
CA VAL A 116 -22.97 11.83 -4.03
C VAL A 116 -22.54 10.73 -4.99
N ASP A 117 -21.86 11.11 -6.05
CA ASP A 117 -21.31 10.17 -7.03
C ASP A 117 -20.02 9.55 -6.50
N LEU A 118 -20.08 8.27 -6.14
CA LEU A 118 -18.92 7.46 -5.75
C LEU A 118 -18.40 6.71 -6.98
N CYS A 119 -17.10 6.73 -7.25
CA CYS A 119 -16.54 5.87 -8.30
C CYS A 119 -16.87 4.40 -8.00
N ALA A 120 -17.42 3.68 -8.97
CA ALA A 120 -17.84 2.28 -8.81
C ALA A 120 -16.67 1.38 -8.41
N ASP A 121 -15.46 1.72 -8.86
CA ASP A 121 -14.22 1.08 -8.46
C ASP A 121 -13.06 2.10 -8.44
N ALA A 122 -11.83 1.67 -8.14
CA ALA A 122 -10.66 2.53 -8.12
C ALA A 122 -9.41 1.87 -8.75
N PRO A 123 -8.50 2.66 -9.34
CA PRO A 123 -7.27 2.14 -9.92
C PRO A 123 -6.35 1.57 -8.84
N GLN A 124 -5.89 0.34 -9.04
CA GLN A 124 -4.84 -0.29 -8.23
C GLN A 124 -3.52 -0.35 -9.00
N LEU A 125 -2.42 0.09 -8.35
CA LEU A 125 -1.06 -0.01 -8.84
C LEU A 125 -0.27 -1.03 -8.01
N ILE A 126 0.48 -1.91 -8.68
CA ILE A 126 1.36 -2.90 -8.04
C ILE A 126 2.81 -2.65 -8.49
N VAL A 127 3.70 -2.53 -7.53
CA VAL A 127 5.15 -2.43 -7.76
C VAL A 127 5.87 -3.63 -7.12
N PRO A 128 7.08 -4.01 -7.58
CA PRO A 128 7.73 -5.23 -7.09
C PRO A 128 8.11 -5.15 -5.60
N SER A 129 8.63 -4.01 -5.16
CA SER A 129 9.20 -3.83 -3.82
C SER A 129 8.90 -2.43 -3.26
N ARG A 130 9.26 -2.18 -1.99
CA ARG A 130 9.16 -0.85 -1.38
C ARG A 130 9.93 0.23 -2.16
N GLY A 131 11.03 -0.14 -2.81
CA GLY A 131 11.77 0.77 -3.67
C GLY A 131 10.91 1.34 -4.79
N GLY A 132 10.01 0.53 -5.36
CA GLY A 132 9.04 0.99 -6.36
C GLY A 132 8.06 2.02 -5.82
N ILE A 133 7.59 1.86 -4.58
CA ILE A 133 6.71 2.85 -3.92
C ILE A 133 7.45 4.18 -3.77
N GLU A 134 8.71 4.14 -3.29
CA GLU A 134 9.51 5.35 -3.13
C GLU A 134 9.79 6.05 -4.44
N LEU A 135 9.99 5.30 -5.54
CA LEU A 135 10.12 5.90 -6.86
C LEU A 135 8.81 6.54 -7.33
N VAL A 136 7.65 5.87 -7.18
CA VAL A 136 6.34 6.47 -7.52
C VAL A 136 6.14 7.78 -6.76
N ARG A 137 6.50 7.82 -5.47
CA ARG A 137 6.47 9.04 -4.65
C ARG A 137 7.42 10.11 -5.15
N LEU A 138 8.63 9.73 -5.58
CA LEU A 138 9.61 10.65 -6.14
C LEU A 138 9.11 11.27 -7.45
N LEU A 139 8.60 10.45 -8.38
CA LEU A 139 8.00 10.89 -9.64
C LEU A 139 6.82 11.83 -9.40
N GLY A 140 5.93 11.50 -8.45
CA GLY A 140 4.83 12.37 -8.07
C GLY A 140 5.30 13.77 -7.62
N ARG A 141 6.37 13.83 -6.82
CA ARG A 141 6.98 15.10 -6.38
C ARG A 141 7.65 15.88 -7.50
N SER A 142 8.38 15.21 -8.39
CA SER A 142 9.15 15.88 -9.45
C SER A 142 8.28 16.42 -10.59
N MET A 143 7.08 15.85 -10.79
CA MET A 143 6.21 16.18 -11.92
C MET A 143 5.08 17.15 -11.59
N ARG A 144 4.46 17.07 -10.39
CA ARG A 144 3.15 17.72 -10.14
C ARG A 144 3.12 19.25 -10.23
N PHE A 145 4.28 19.91 -10.16
CA PHE A 145 4.43 21.37 -10.24
C PHE A 145 5.12 21.83 -11.53
N ARG A 146 5.39 20.93 -12.49
CA ARG A 146 5.98 21.32 -13.76
C ARG A 146 4.99 22.22 -14.51
N ARG A 147 5.50 23.32 -15.07
CA ARG A 147 4.69 24.27 -15.83
C ARG A 147 4.51 23.79 -17.26
N THR A 148 3.31 23.97 -17.77
CA THR A 148 2.96 23.68 -19.17
C THR A 148 3.17 24.92 -20.03
N ALA A 149 3.22 24.74 -21.35
CA ALA A 149 3.35 25.85 -22.30
C ALA A 149 2.19 26.85 -22.20
N GLU A 150 0.99 26.39 -21.81
CA GLU A 150 -0.17 27.25 -21.61
C GLU A 150 -0.05 28.14 -20.36
N GLN A 151 0.61 27.63 -19.31
CA GLN A 151 0.77 28.33 -18.05
C GLN A 151 1.95 29.30 -18.05
N ASP A 152 3.01 28.95 -18.78
CA ASP A 152 4.23 29.75 -18.87
C ASP A 152 4.88 29.55 -20.25
N PRO A 153 4.42 30.29 -21.28
CA PRO A 153 4.94 30.16 -22.64
C PRO A 153 6.43 30.49 -22.76
N GLU A 154 6.97 31.30 -21.85
CA GLU A 154 8.38 31.72 -21.82
C GLU A 154 9.26 30.72 -21.07
N ALA A 155 8.69 29.67 -20.46
CA ALA A 155 9.45 28.62 -19.80
C ALA A 155 10.38 27.93 -20.82
N PRO A 156 11.69 27.81 -20.56
CA PRO A 156 12.63 27.24 -21.52
C PRO A 156 12.34 25.79 -21.94
N TYR A 157 11.61 25.04 -21.11
CA TYR A 157 11.25 23.63 -21.33
C TYR A 157 9.87 23.34 -20.72
N PRO A 158 8.77 23.72 -21.39
CA PRO A 158 7.43 23.47 -20.88
C PRO A 158 7.10 21.98 -20.91
N ALA A 159 6.51 21.46 -19.84
CA ALA A 159 6.08 20.07 -19.79
C ALA A 159 4.77 19.86 -20.56
N PRO A 160 4.57 18.71 -21.24
CA PRO A 160 3.26 18.33 -21.76
C PRO A 160 2.20 18.33 -20.63
N PRO A 161 0.96 18.81 -20.84
CA PRO A 161 -0.06 18.93 -19.78
C PRO A 161 -0.36 17.64 -19.00
N ARG A 162 -0.20 16.49 -19.65
CA ARG A 162 -0.35 15.16 -19.04
C ARG A 162 0.71 14.82 -17.99
N VAL A 163 1.91 15.40 -18.06
CA VAL A 163 3.01 15.09 -17.12
C VAL A 163 2.72 15.65 -15.72
N PRO A 164 2.34 16.94 -15.54
CA PRO A 164 1.91 17.44 -14.24
C PRO A 164 0.68 16.71 -13.68
N LEU A 165 -0.28 16.36 -14.54
CA LEU A 165 -1.46 15.59 -14.14
C LEU A 165 -1.08 14.20 -13.60
N LEU A 166 -0.21 13.47 -14.29
CA LEU A 166 0.36 12.22 -13.79
C LEU A 166 1.05 12.44 -12.43
N GLY A 167 1.80 13.52 -12.28
CA GLY A 167 2.45 13.88 -11.01
C GLY A 167 1.47 14.01 -9.84
N ARG A 168 0.29 14.59 -10.07
CA ARG A 168 -0.79 14.71 -9.06
C ARG A 168 -1.32 13.34 -8.67
N TRP A 169 -1.58 12.46 -9.63
CA TRP A 169 -2.06 11.10 -9.39
C TRP A 169 -1.03 10.23 -8.67
N LEU A 170 0.23 10.21 -9.11
CA LEU A 170 1.30 9.47 -8.43
C LEU A 170 1.55 9.99 -7.02
N THR A 171 1.38 11.30 -6.78
CA THR A 171 1.40 11.88 -5.43
C THR A 171 0.27 11.30 -4.58
N HIS A 172 -0.95 11.18 -5.12
CA HIS A 172 -2.07 10.55 -4.41
C HIS A 172 -1.77 9.08 -4.06
N PHE A 173 -1.41 8.26 -5.05
CA PHE A 173 -1.04 6.86 -4.82
C PHE A 173 0.07 6.71 -3.77
N GLY A 174 1.09 7.58 -3.85
CA GLY A 174 2.19 7.63 -2.88
C GLY A 174 1.77 8.04 -1.46
N GLU A 175 0.78 8.93 -1.30
CA GLU A 175 0.19 9.23 0.02
C GLU A 175 -0.60 8.03 0.54
N ARG A 176 -1.34 7.34 -0.35
CA ARG A 176 -2.19 6.20 -0.01
C ARG A 176 -1.40 4.96 0.39
N ALA A 177 -0.24 4.72 -0.21
CA ALA A 177 0.68 3.67 0.22
C ALA A 177 1.15 3.81 1.69
N ARG A 178 1.06 5.02 2.27
CA ARG A 178 1.38 5.27 3.69
C ARG A 178 0.19 5.13 4.63
N VAL A 179 -1.00 4.86 4.10
CA VAL A 179 -2.21 4.66 4.90
C VAL A 179 -2.38 3.15 5.10
N PRO A 180 -2.27 2.66 6.35
CA PRO A 180 -2.46 1.24 6.64
C PRO A 180 -3.81 0.75 6.11
N GLY A 181 -3.82 -0.41 5.47
CA GLY A 181 -5.04 -1.01 4.94
C GLY A 181 -5.39 -0.57 3.52
N SER A 182 -4.80 0.52 3.02
CA SER A 182 -4.99 0.94 1.64
C SER A 182 -4.39 -0.08 0.67
N SER A 183 -5.09 -0.29 -0.44
CA SER A 183 -4.75 -1.20 -1.53
C SER A 183 -4.55 -0.47 -2.87
N LEU A 184 -4.53 0.87 -2.90
CA LEU A 184 -4.36 1.65 -4.15
C LEU A 184 -2.94 1.56 -4.74
N LEU A 185 -1.92 1.44 -3.89
CA LEU A 185 -0.52 1.22 -4.31
C LEU A 185 0.13 0.21 -3.37
N LEU A 186 0.49 -0.96 -3.90
CA LEU A 186 1.05 -2.07 -3.11
C LEU A 186 2.43 -2.48 -3.63
N ALA A 187 3.34 -2.77 -2.70
CA ALA A 187 4.57 -3.47 -3.00
C ALA A 187 4.35 -4.98 -2.86
N MET A 188 4.65 -5.75 -3.90
CA MET A 188 4.44 -7.20 -3.91
C MET A 188 5.17 -7.88 -2.76
N THR A 189 6.42 -7.51 -2.47
CA THR A 189 7.18 -8.04 -1.33
C THR A 189 6.48 -7.82 0.01
N ASP A 190 5.85 -6.67 0.22
CA ASP A 190 5.13 -6.37 1.46
C ASP A 190 3.83 -7.15 1.60
N VAL A 191 3.11 -7.39 0.50
CA VAL A 191 1.89 -8.21 0.54
C VAL A 191 2.25 -9.67 0.76
N LEU A 192 3.24 -10.21 0.04
CA LEU A 192 3.71 -11.59 0.25
C LEU A 192 4.25 -11.80 1.68
N GLY A 193 5.13 -10.90 2.17
CA GLY A 193 5.70 -10.99 3.52
C GLY A 193 4.68 -10.85 4.65
N ARG A 194 3.44 -10.40 4.37
CA ARG A 194 2.33 -10.43 5.32
C ARG A 194 1.63 -11.79 5.42
N HIS A 195 1.73 -12.63 4.40
CA HIS A 195 1.00 -13.91 4.34
C HIS A 195 1.92 -15.12 4.52
N TRP A 196 3.22 -14.98 4.25
CA TRP A 196 4.21 -16.03 4.45
C TRP A 196 5.40 -15.56 5.29
N ALA A 197 5.77 -16.36 6.29
CA ALA A 197 7.00 -16.22 7.05
C ALA A 197 8.12 -17.04 6.42
N THR A 198 9.24 -16.37 6.11
CA THR A 198 10.45 -17.01 5.58
C THR A 198 11.50 -17.21 6.67
N GLY A 199 12.55 -17.99 6.37
CA GLY A 199 13.75 -18.02 7.21
C GLY A 199 14.63 -16.77 7.11
N GLN A 200 14.31 -15.84 6.19
CA GLN A 200 15.11 -14.65 5.92
C GLN A 200 14.70 -13.46 6.77
N SER A 201 15.58 -12.48 6.93
CA SER A 201 15.25 -11.18 7.50
C SER A 201 14.27 -10.40 6.61
N THR A 202 13.55 -9.46 7.21
CA THR A 202 12.62 -8.58 6.47
C THR A 202 13.32 -7.72 5.40
N LEU A 203 14.63 -7.51 5.53
CA LEU A 203 15.42 -6.81 4.52
C LEU A 203 15.65 -7.70 3.30
N GLU A 204 16.03 -8.95 3.51
CA GLU A 204 16.24 -9.94 2.45
C GLU A 204 14.92 -10.27 1.74
N ASP A 205 13.79 -10.28 2.46
CA ASP A 205 12.44 -10.43 1.87
C ASP A 205 12.09 -9.32 0.85
N GLN A 206 12.82 -8.19 0.81
CA GLN A 206 12.64 -7.18 -0.25
C GLN A 206 13.20 -7.62 -1.61
N HIS A 207 13.97 -8.72 -1.66
CA HIS A 207 14.36 -9.35 -2.90
C HIS A 207 13.24 -10.30 -3.39
N LEU A 208 12.35 -9.80 -4.24
CA LEU A 208 11.13 -10.52 -4.68
C LEU A 208 11.42 -11.94 -5.19
N GLY A 209 12.51 -12.16 -5.94
CA GLY A 209 12.87 -13.49 -6.41
C GLY A 209 13.25 -14.46 -5.29
N ALA A 210 13.91 -13.97 -4.25
CA ALA A 210 14.31 -14.78 -3.11
C ALA A 210 13.10 -15.08 -2.19
N LEU A 211 12.22 -14.10 -1.99
CA LEU A 211 10.97 -14.27 -1.27
C LEU A 211 10.07 -15.34 -1.94
N LEU A 212 9.87 -15.25 -3.26
CA LEU A 212 9.10 -16.26 -4.00
C LEU A 212 9.75 -17.65 -3.95
N ALA A 213 11.09 -17.72 -3.99
CA ALA A 213 11.82 -18.97 -3.84
C ALA A 213 11.62 -19.64 -2.46
N TRP A 214 11.33 -18.87 -1.41
CA TRP A 214 10.92 -19.44 -0.11
C TRP A 214 9.48 -19.95 -0.11
N ILE A 215 8.57 -19.23 -0.76
CA ILE A 215 7.13 -19.56 -0.79
C ILE A 215 6.87 -20.79 -1.66
N ASP A 216 7.46 -20.80 -2.84
CA ASP A 216 7.31 -21.86 -3.83
C ASP A 216 8.67 -22.23 -4.44
N PRO A 217 9.51 -22.97 -3.68
CA PRO A 217 10.82 -23.40 -4.18
C PRO A 217 10.69 -24.40 -5.33
N PRO A 218 11.63 -24.37 -6.31
CA PRO A 218 11.73 -25.42 -7.31
C PRO A 218 11.88 -26.82 -6.69
N GLU A 219 11.37 -27.84 -7.38
CA GLU A 219 11.44 -29.22 -6.91
C GLU A 219 12.89 -29.64 -6.60
N GLY A 220 13.09 -30.25 -5.43
CA GLY A 220 14.39 -30.75 -4.98
C GLY A 220 15.30 -29.71 -4.32
N LEU A 221 14.88 -28.44 -4.22
CA LEU A 221 15.60 -27.41 -3.47
C LEU A 221 14.81 -26.97 -2.23
N THR A 222 15.54 -26.64 -1.16
CA THR A 222 14.95 -25.89 -0.05
C THR A 222 14.79 -24.41 -0.43
N GLY A 223 13.88 -23.72 0.24
CA GLY A 223 13.68 -22.27 0.08
C GLY A 223 14.97 -21.48 0.35
N ALA A 224 15.80 -21.92 1.31
CA ALA A 224 17.09 -21.30 1.58
C ALA A 224 18.07 -21.43 0.40
N GLU A 225 18.19 -22.63 -0.18
CA GLU A 225 19.07 -22.87 -1.34
C GLU A 225 18.58 -22.13 -2.59
N ALA A 226 17.26 -22.17 -2.85
CA ALA A 226 16.65 -21.49 -3.98
C ALA A 226 16.74 -19.96 -3.86
N ALA A 227 16.57 -19.41 -2.66
CA ALA A 227 16.76 -18.00 -2.39
C ALA A 227 18.22 -17.56 -2.58
N LEU A 228 19.18 -18.31 -2.00
CA LEU A 228 20.61 -18.03 -2.17
C LEU A 228 21.01 -18.05 -3.65
N ARG A 229 20.46 -18.99 -4.42
CA ARG A 229 20.63 -19.05 -5.87
C ARG A 229 20.06 -17.80 -6.54
N ALA A 230 18.84 -17.39 -6.19
CA ALA A 230 18.23 -16.18 -6.73
C ALA A 230 19.04 -14.90 -6.42
N GLU A 231 19.77 -14.85 -5.31
CA GLU A 231 20.57 -13.68 -4.93
C GLU A 231 21.95 -13.66 -5.58
N LEU A 232 22.58 -14.83 -5.71
CA LEU A 232 24.02 -14.92 -6.01
C LEU A 232 24.35 -15.54 -7.36
N GLU A 233 23.45 -16.33 -7.96
CA GLU A 233 23.77 -17.04 -9.19
C GLU A 233 24.03 -16.05 -10.33
N ARG A 234 25.19 -16.21 -10.96
CA ARG A 234 25.60 -15.42 -12.10
C ARG A 234 25.87 -16.32 -13.30
N ASP A 235 25.54 -15.81 -14.47
CA ASP A 235 25.86 -16.46 -15.75
C ASP A 235 27.36 -16.39 -16.07
N ALA A 236 27.75 -16.98 -17.21
CA ALA A 236 29.14 -17.00 -17.68
C ALA A 236 29.70 -15.58 -17.96
N GLN A 237 28.83 -14.59 -18.13
CA GLN A 237 29.16 -13.18 -18.35
C GLN A 237 29.20 -12.39 -17.03
N GLY A 238 28.98 -13.07 -15.90
CA GLY A 238 29.01 -12.49 -14.56
C GLY A 238 27.78 -11.64 -14.23
N GLN A 239 26.66 -11.86 -14.92
CA GLN A 239 25.39 -11.17 -14.67
C GLN A 239 24.47 -12.01 -13.80
N LEU A 240 23.70 -11.38 -12.91
CA LEU A 240 22.72 -12.10 -12.10
C LEU A 240 21.66 -12.78 -12.99
N THR A 241 21.41 -14.07 -12.73
CA THR A 241 20.33 -14.82 -13.39
C THR A 241 18.94 -14.39 -12.90
N CYS A 242 18.88 -13.86 -11.68
CA CYS A 242 17.73 -13.20 -11.11
C CYS A 242 18.06 -11.74 -10.82
N PRO A 243 17.72 -10.82 -11.74
CA PRO A 243 17.93 -9.38 -11.52
C PRO A 243 17.20 -8.88 -10.28
N PRO A 244 17.75 -7.88 -9.57
CA PRO A 244 17.03 -7.19 -8.50
C PRO A 244 15.69 -6.65 -8.98
N ALA A 245 14.68 -6.66 -8.10
CA ALA A 245 13.32 -6.24 -8.42
C ALA A 245 13.12 -4.72 -8.58
N GLY A 246 14.21 -3.98 -8.84
CA GLY A 246 14.24 -2.52 -9.01
C GLY A 246 13.95 -1.74 -7.72
N PRO A 247 13.99 -0.39 -7.79
CA PRO A 247 14.38 0.41 -8.96
C PRO A 247 15.87 0.38 -9.29
N ALA A 248 16.74 0.05 -8.32
CA ALA A 248 18.16 -0.03 -8.55
C ALA A 248 18.54 -1.28 -9.37
N THR A 249 19.55 -1.12 -10.22
CA THR A 249 20.14 -2.18 -11.05
C THR A 249 21.38 -2.81 -10.39
N ASP A 250 21.82 -3.97 -10.88
CA ASP A 250 23.07 -4.62 -10.45
C ASP A 250 24.28 -3.86 -11.00
N PRO A 251 25.29 -3.50 -10.19
CA PRO A 251 26.46 -2.78 -10.68
C PRO A 251 27.23 -3.50 -11.79
N ALA A 252 27.21 -4.84 -11.85
CA ALA A 252 27.86 -5.56 -12.94
C ALA A 252 27.09 -5.43 -14.27
N PHE A 253 25.78 -5.27 -14.23
CA PHE A 253 24.97 -4.92 -15.40
C PHE A 253 25.29 -3.50 -15.88
N ASP A 254 25.30 -2.54 -14.96
CA ASP A 254 25.55 -1.14 -15.30
C ASP A 254 26.92 -0.94 -15.96
N ASN A 255 27.96 -1.50 -15.33
CA ASN A 255 29.34 -1.27 -15.78
C ASN A 255 29.73 -2.09 -17.01
N LYS A 256 29.25 -3.35 -17.13
CA LYS A 256 29.73 -4.26 -18.18
C LYS A 256 28.85 -4.29 -19.42
N LEU A 257 27.55 -3.99 -19.29
CA LEU A 257 26.59 -4.09 -20.37
C LEU A 257 25.99 -2.73 -20.73
N LEU A 258 25.38 -2.05 -19.75
CA LEU A 258 24.63 -0.82 -20.01
C LEU A 258 25.54 0.34 -20.43
N ALA A 259 26.60 0.63 -19.68
CA ALA A 259 27.50 1.75 -20.00
C ALA A 259 28.13 1.61 -21.42
N PRO A 260 28.67 0.45 -21.83
CA PRO A 260 29.14 0.27 -23.21
C PRO A 260 28.05 0.43 -24.28
N ALA A 261 26.80 0.03 -23.99
CA ALA A 261 25.68 0.20 -24.92
C ALA A 261 25.30 1.68 -25.06
N ILE A 262 25.27 2.43 -23.96
CA ILE A 262 25.07 3.89 -23.96
C ILE A 262 26.19 4.59 -24.75
N GLU A 263 27.45 4.19 -24.57
CA GLU A 263 28.58 4.74 -25.36
C GLU A 263 28.45 4.45 -26.86
N ARG A 264 27.92 3.29 -27.24
CA ARG A 264 27.61 2.98 -28.65
C ARG A 264 26.48 3.88 -29.17
N TYR A 265 25.42 4.04 -28.39
CA TYR A 265 24.30 4.92 -28.71
C TYR A 265 24.75 6.37 -28.90
N ASP A 266 25.54 6.92 -27.97
CA ASP A 266 26.06 8.29 -28.08
C ASP A 266 26.93 8.46 -29.32
N ARG A 267 27.83 7.51 -29.61
CA ARG A 267 28.65 7.56 -30.84
C ARG A 267 27.80 7.51 -32.11
N ALA A 268 26.79 6.64 -32.16
CA ALA A 268 25.88 6.55 -33.29
C ALA A 268 25.08 7.85 -33.48
N ARG A 269 24.62 8.45 -32.38
CA ARG A 269 23.90 9.73 -32.39
C ARG A 269 24.77 10.88 -32.89
N THR A 270 26.01 10.98 -32.40
CA THR A 270 26.97 11.97 -32.89
C THR A 270 27.31 11.76 -34.37
N ALA A 271 27.49 10.52 -34.80
CA ALA A 271 27.72 10.20 -36.21
C ALA A 271 26.53 10.65 -37.06
N LEU A 272 25.29 10.29 -36.70
CA LEU A 272 24.10 10.71 -37.45
C LEU A 272 24.00 12.23 -37.58
N ALA A 273 24.26 12.98 -36.51
CA ALA A 273 24.25 14.44 -36.53
C ALA A 273 25.31 15.07 -37.44
N ALA A 274 26.39 14.33 -37.75
CA ALA A 274 27.48 14.76 -38.60
C ALA A 274 27.36 14.26 -40.06
N ALA A 275 26.20 13.72 -40.48
CA ALA A 275 26.02 13.23 -41.85
C ALA A 275 25.95 14.39 -42.84
N GLU A 276 26.70 14.31 -43.94
CA GLU A 276 26.77 15.39 -44.95
C GLU A 276 25.81 15.17 -46.12
N ASP A 277 25.38 13.92 -46.35
CA ASP A 277 24.43 13.56 -47.39
C ASP A 277 23.35 12.58 -46.92
N GLY A 278 22.33 12.39 -47.75
CA GLY A 278 21.16 11.59 -47.41
C GLY A 278 21.39 10.08 -47.38
N LEU A 279 22.39 9.56 -48.12
CA LEU A 279 22.71 8.13 -48.12
C LEU A 279 23.45 7.77 -46.82
N GLU A 280 24.41 8.61 -46.44
CA GLU A 280 25.14 8.51 -45.20
C GLU A 280 24.24 8.68 -43.97
N ALA A 281 23.26 9.59 -44.04
CA ALA A 281 22.26 9.76 -42.98
C ALA A 281 21.41 8.51 -42.77
N ASP A 282 21.02 7.80 -43.85
CA ASP A 282 20.20 6.58 -43.77
C ASP A 282 20.97 5.42 -43.11
N ASP A 283 22.22 5.18 -43.55
CA ASP A 283 23.08 4.16 -42.94
C ASP A 283 23.35 4.44 -41.45
N ARG A 284 23.63 5.71 -41.10
CA ARG A 284 23.88 6.14 -39.72
C ARG A 284 22.60 6.09 -38.86
N LEU A 285 21.43 6.34 -39.45
CA LEU A 285 20.15 6.16 -38.78
C LEU A 285 19.94 4.69 -38.43
N GLY A 286 20.23 3.76 -39.35
CA GLY A 286 20.19 2.32 -39.08
C GLY A 286 21.11 1.91 -37.91
N ALA A 287 22.31 2.47 -37.85
CA ALA A 287 23.24 2.24 -36.73
C ALA A 287 22.70 2.79 -35.39
N LEU A 288 22.08 3.96 -35.39
CA LEU A 288 21.45 4.54 -34.19
C LEU A 288 20.28 3.68 -33.71
N THR A 289 19.39 3.26 -34.62
CA THR A 289 18.26 2.37 -34.30
C THR A 289 18.75 1.04 -33.72
N ALA A 290 19.83 0.47 -34.26
CA ALA A 290 20.42 -0.76 -33.72
C ALA A 290 20.97 -0.57 -32.29
N ALA A 291 21.65 0.55 -32.02
CA ALA A 291 22.15 0.86 -30.69
C ALA A 291 21.01 1.14 -29.68
N GLU A 292 19.92 1.79 -30.12
CA GLU A 292 18.72 1.97 -29.31
C GLU A 292 18.07 0.61 -28.97
N GLN A 293 17.92 -0.27 -29.97
CA GLN A 293 17.34 -1.60 -29.77
C GLN A 293 18.18 -2.43 -28.79
N GLU A 294 19.51 -2.35 -28.86
CA GLU A 294 20.38 -3.02 -27.89
C GLU A 294 20.08 -2.58 -26.45
N ILE A 295 19.92 -1.28 -26.21
CA ILE A 295 19.57 -0.77 -24.87
C ILE A 295 18.17 -1.24 -24.46
N ARG A 296 17.20 -1.26 -25.40
CA ARG A 296 15.85 -1.77 -25.13
C ARG A 296 15.88 -3.24 -24.71
N ASP A 297 16.65 -4.07 -25.40
CA ASP A 297 16.82 -5.49 -25.09
C ASP A 297 17.48 -5.68 -23.71
N LEU A 298 18.48 -4.86 -23.38
CA LEU A 298 19.13 -4.87 -22.06
C LEU A 298 18.14 -4.51 -20.94
N VAL A 299 17.37 -3.43 -21.09
CA VAL A 299 16.36 -3.03 -20.10
C VAL A 299 15.28 -4.09 -19.97
N LEU A 300 14.81 -4.66 -21.08
CA LEU A 300 13.83 -5.75 -21.07
C LEU A 300 14.36 -6.98 -20.32
N SER A 301 15.63 -7.35 -20.53
CA SER A 301 16.26 -8.49 -19.85
C SER A 301 16.29 -8.35 -18.32
N ARG A 302 16.20 -7.11 -17.80
CA ARG A 302 16.18 -6.81 -16.35
C ARG A 302 14.78 -6.64 -15.79
N THR A 303 13.86 -6.09 -16.58
CA THR A 303 12.49 -5.83 -16.13
C THR A 303 11.57 -7.04 -16.30
N LEU A 304 11.70 -7.82 -17.37
CA LEU A 304 10.79 -8.92 -17.69
C LEU A 304 10.77 -10.05 -16.64
N PRO A 305 11.91 -10.52 -16.10
CA PRO A 305 11.88 -11.52 -15.03
C PRO A 305 11.17 -11.02 -13.77
N THR A 306 11.34 -9.73 -13.44
CA THR A 306 10.67 -9.10 -12.29
C THR A 306 9.17 -8.95 -12.55
N TRP A 307 8.78 -8.56 -13.77
CA TRP A 307 7.38 -8.51 -14.21
C TRP A 307 6.68 -9.85 -14.01
N GLN A 308 7.29 -10.94 -14.51
CA GLN A 308 6.74 -12.30 -14.36
C GLN A 308 6.58 -12.71 -12.89
N ARG A 309 7.55 -12.34 -12.03
CA ARG A 309 7.49 -12.60 -10.59
C ARG A 309 6.39 -11.81 -9.87
N VAL A 310 6.12 -10.57 -10.28
CA VAL A 310 4.98 -9.81 -9.73
C VAL A 310 3.68 -10.54 -10.05
N TRP A 311 3.49 -11.02 -11.28
CA TRP A 311 2.30 -11.80 -11.65
C TRP A 311 2.22 -13.14 -10.92
N GLN A 312 3.34 -13.86 -10.75
CA GLN A 312 3.39 -15.06 -9.92
C GLN A 312 2.96 -14.77 -8.48
N GLY A 313 3.41 -13.67 -7.89
CA GLY A 313 2.97 -13.24 -6.56
C GLY A 313 1.47 -12.91 -6.49
N LEU A 314 0.92 -12.29 -7.53
CA LEU A 314 -0.53 -12.06 -7.65
C LEU A 314 -1.31 -13.38 -7.72
N ASP A 315 -0.82 -14.36 -8.48
CA ASP A 315 -1.45 -15.68 -8.58
C ASP A 315 -1.52 -16.36 -7.20
N LEU A 316 -0.38 -16.42 -6.48
CA LEU A 316 -0.32 -16.97 -5.12
C LEU A 316 -1.26 -16.27 -4.15
N LEU A 317 -1.38 -14.94 -4.22
CA LEU A 317 -2.29 -14.19 -3.37
C LEU A 317 -3.76 -14.39 -3.74
N ARG A 318 -4.07 -14.70 -5.01
CA ARG A 318 -5.43 -14.98 -5.48
C ARG A 318 -5.92 -16.38 -5.11
N GLU A 319 -5.02 -17.30 -4.76
CA GLU A 319 -5.39 -18.61 -4.21
C GLU A 319 -5.96 -18.50 -2.79
N LEU A 320 -5.66 -17.41 -2.07
CA LEU A 320 -6.20 -17.16 -0.74
C LEU A 320 -7.62 -16.57 -0.82
N PRO A 321 -8.57 -17.03 0.01
CA PRO A 321 -9.88 -16.40 0.13
C PRO A 321 -9.73 -14.96 0.63
N GLU A 322 -10.61 -14.07 0.19
CA GLU A 322 -10.60 -12.67 0.62
C GLU A 322 -11.12 -12.51 2.06
N GLY A 323 -10.41 -11.71 2.87
CA GLY A 323 -10.83 -11.41 4.24
C GLY A 323 -12.11 -10.59 4.31
N ALA A 324 -12.94 -10.82 5.33
CA ALA A 324 -14.30 -10.27 5.38
C ALA A 324 -14.36 -8.74 5.40
N HIS A 325 -13.35 -8.03 5.93
CA HIS A 325 -13.32 -6.57 5.95
C HIS A 325 -12.52 -5.94 4.80
N VAL A 326 -12.05 -6.72 3.82
CA VAL A 326 -11.30 -6.17 2.68
C VAL A 326 -12.17 -5.23 1.85
N ASP A 327 -13.43 -5.60 1.57
CA ASP A 327 -14.38 -4.79 0.81
C ASP A 327 -14.68 -3.44 1.49
N GLU A 328 -14.84 -3.43 2.83
CA GLU A 328 -15.03 -2.19 3.58
C GLU A 328 -13.82 -1.25 3.45
N ARG A 329 -12.59 -1.80 3.52
CA ARG A 329 -11.36 -1.01 3.33
C ARG A 329 -11.23 -0.53 1.89
N TRP A 330 -11.60 -1.35 0.92
CA TRP A 330 -11.60 -0.97 -0.49
C TRP A 330 -12.59 0.15 -0.79
N THR A 331 -13.79 0.10 -0.20
CA THR A 331 -14.76 1.20 -0.26
C THR A 331 -14.16 2.52 0.22
N ARG A 332 -13.34 2.52 1.29
CA ARG A 332 -12.63 3.74 1.73
C ARG A 332 -11.59 4.23 0.72
N ASP A 333 -10.91 3.33 0.03
CA ASP A 333 -9.99 3.70 -1.05
C ASP A 333 -10.74 4.28 -2.26
N ARG A 334 -11.92 3.75 -2.61
CA ARG A 334 -12.82 4.32 -3.63
C ARG A 334 -13.26 5.74 -3.26
N TRP A 335 -13.61 5.98 -2.01
CA TRP A 335 -13.90 7.34 -1.51
C TRP A 335 -12.68 8.27 -1.63
N SER A 336 -11.49 7.76 -1.29
CA SER A 336 -10.24 8.53 -1.41
C SER A 336 -9.93 8.88 -2.86
N PHE A 337 -10.09 7.93 -3.78
CA PHE A 337 -9.91 8.10 -5.22
C PHE A 337 -10.90 9.12 -5.78
N THR A 338 -12.19 8.94 -5.49
CA THR A 338 -13.29 9.85 -5.89
C THR A 338 -13.01 11.27 -5.41
N GLY A 339 -12.68 11.45 -4.13
CA GLY A 339 -12.35 12.76 -3.59
C GLY A 339 -11.05 13.35 -4.14
N HIS A 340 -10.15 12.58 -4.76
CA HIS A 340 -9.03 13.14 -5.49
C HIS A 340 -9.40 13.51 -6.93
N ARG A 341 -10.14 12.65 -7.62
CA ARG A 341 -10.72 12.92 -8.96
C ARG A 341 -11.48 14.24 -8.95
N ASP A 342 -12.37 14.43 -7.99
CA ASP A 342 -13.22 15.63 -7.93
C ASP A 342 -12.40 16.91 -7.77
N ARG A 343 -11.33 16.86 -6.97
CA ARG A 343 -10.39 17.99 -6.83
C ARG A 343 -9.61 18.28 -8.12
N VAL A 344 -9.23 17.22 -8.85
CA VAL A 344 -8.57 17.38 -10.16
C VAL A 344 -9.53 18.03 -11.16
N LEU A 345 -10.77 17.54 -11.24
CA LEU A 345 -11.81 18.05 -12.13
C LEU A 345 -12.24 19.49 -11.79
N ALA A 346 -12.29 19.83 -10.51
CA ALA A 346 -12.58 21.19 -10.04
C ALA A 346 -11.44 22.19 -10.32
N GLY A 347 -10.31 21.73 -10.89
CA GLY A 347 -9.16 22.58 -11.18
C GLY A 347 -8.43 23.04 -9.92
N GLU A 348 -8.58 22.32 -8.79
CA GLU A 348 -7.84 22.66 -7.57
C GLU A 348 -6.33 22.60 -7.80
N PRO A 349 -5.53 23.39 -7.07
CA PRO A 349 -4.09 23.36 -7.19
C PRO A 349 -3.49 21.97 -6.88
N PRO A 350 -2.27 21.68 -7.37
CA PRO A 350 -1.55 20.46 -6.99
C PRO A 350 -1.38 20.36 -5.47
N GLN A 351 -1.26 19.13 -4.96
CA GLN A 351 -1.03 18.89 -3.53
C GLN A 351 0.24 19.64 -3.08
N PRO A 352 0.23 20.31 -1.91
CA PRO A 352 1.32 21.19 -1.50
C PRO A 352 2.66 20.44 -1.36
N ARG A 353 3.78 21.18 -1.44
CA ARG A 353 5.12 20.62 -1.22
C ARG A 353 5.32 20.18 0.23
N ARG A 354 4.82 20.99 1.15
CA ARG A 354 4.86 20.78 2.59
C ARG A 354 3.44 20.89 3.13
N ASP A 355 3.06 19.95 3.98
CA ASP A 355 1.80 20.04 4.70
C ASP A 355 1.92 21.12 5.79
N ASP A 356 0.88 21.92 5.98
CA ASP A 356 0.74 22.72 7.19
C ASP A 356 0.59 21.80 8.43
N ALA A 357 0.79 22.34 9.62
CA ALA A 357 0.80 21.54 10.85
C ALA A 357 -0.54 20.82 11.12
N VAL A 358 -1.67 21.45 10.81
CA VAL A 358 -3.00 20.85 11.02
C VAL A 358 -3.22 19.71 10.04
N THR A 359 -2.87 19.90 8.76
CA THR A 359 -2.92 18.85 7.73
C THR A 359 -2.00 17.68 8.08
N ALA A 360 -0.77 17.96 8.51
CA ALA A 360 0.20 16.93 8.92
C ALA A 360 -0.32 16.12 10.13
N ALA A 361 -0.84 16.81 11.17
CA ALA A 361 -1.41 16.18 12.35
C ALA A 361 -2.66 15.34 12.00
N ASN A 362 -3.55 15.84 11.14
CA ASN A 362 -4.71 15.08 10.65
C ASN A 362 -4.30 13.82 9.87
N LYS A 363 -3.28 13.91 9.02
CA LYS A 363 -2.73 12.75 8.28
C LYS A 363 -2.15 11.72 9.25
N LEU A 364 -1.40 12.16 10.27
CA LEU A 364 -0.84 11.26 11.28
C LEU A 364 -1.94 10.58 12.09
N ALA A 365 -2.87 11.35 12.66
CA ALA A 365 -4.00 10.81 13.43
C ALA A 365 -4.86 9.85 12.59
N THR A 366 -5.02 10.13 11.29
CA THR A 366 -5.68 9.21 10.36
C THR A 366 -4.91 7.91 10.21
N ARG A 367 -3.58 7.96 9.99
CA ARG A 367 -2.74 6.75 9.86
C ARG A 367 -2.75 5.89 11.13
N GLU A 368 -2.72 6.50 12.31
CA GLU A 368 -2.83 5.78 13.59
C GLU A 368 -4.17 5.05 13.71
N ARG A 369 -5.28 5.72 13.37
CA ARG A 369 -6.61 5.10 13.36
C ARG A 369 -6.72 3.97 12.35
N GLU A 370 -6.22 4.16 11.14
CA GLU A 370 -6.24 3.12 10.12
C GLU A 370 -5.31 1.95 10.46
N GLN A 371 -4.19 2.19 11.16
CA GLN A 371 -3.31 1.13 11.68
C GLN A 371 -4.06 0.25 12.67
N ALA A 372 -4.65 0.85 13.71
CA ALA A 372 -5.40 0.11 14.72
C ALA A 372 -6.62 -0.62 14.13
N ARG A 373 -7.33 0.02 13.20
CA ARG A 373 -8.44 -0.61 12.48
C ARG A 373 -7.95 -1.82 11.68
N LEU A 374 -6.88 -1.65 10.90
CA LEU A 374 -6.34 -2.75 10.11
C LEU A 374 -5.96 -3.92 11.02
N GLU A 375 -5.21 -3.66 12.08
CA GLU A 375 -4.79 -4.69 13.03
C GLU A 375 -5.94 -5.43 13.69
N ALA A 376 -7.01 -4.71 14.04
CA ALA A 376 -8.21 -5.32 14.61
C ALA A 376 -8.94 -6.17 13.57
N GLN A 377 -9.14 -5.64 12.36
CA GLN A 377 -9.84 -6.34 11.28
C GLN A 377 -9.07 -7.58 10.80
N GLU A 378 -7.74 -7.49 10.62
CA GLU A 378 -6.91 -8.65 10.25
C GLU A 378 -7.03 -9.77 11.30
N ALA A 379 -7.06 -9.43 12.60
CA ALA A 379 -7.28 -10.40 13.66
C ALA A 379 -8.69 -11.00 13.64
N LEU A 380 -9.72 -10.21 13.34
CA LEU A 380 -11.10 -10.70 13.28
C LEU A 380 -11.37 -11.56 12.04
N ASP A 381 -10.71 -11.26 10.93
CA ASP A 381 -10.85 -11.96 9.65
C ASP A 381 -10.08 -13.28 9.64
N ASP A 382 -8.97 -13.38 10.38
CA ASP A 382 -8.02 -14.48 10.23
C ASP A 382 -7.71 -15.20 11.56
N PRO A 383 -8.02 -16.50 11.66
CA PRO A 383 -7.74 -17.28 12.87
C PRO A 383 -6.25 -17.36 13.23
N LEU A 384 -5.32 -17.31 12.27
CA LEU A 384 -3.88 -17.33 12.57
C LEU A 384 -3.43 -15.99 13.18
N VAL A 385 -3.94 -14.88 12.66
CA VAL A 385 -3.68 -13.55 13.24
C VAL A 385 -4.31 -13.45 14.63
N MET A 386 -5.54 -13.94 14.82
CA MET A 386 -6.18 -14.02 16.14
C MET A 386 -5.39 -14.90 17.13
N ALA A 387 -4.87 -16.04 16.68
CA ALA A 387 -4.04 -16.92 17.52
C ALA A 387 -2.79 -16.17 18.04
N GLY A 388 -2.17 -15.34 17.21
CA GLY A 388 -1.10 -14.44 17.64
C GLY A 388 -1.52 -13.48 18.75
N ARG A 389 -2.72 -12.87 18.64
CA ARG A 389 -3.30 -11.99 19.67
C ARG A 389 -3.66 -12.73 20.96
N ARG A 390 -4.08 -13.99 20.86
CA ARG A 390 -4.36 -14.85 22.03
C ARG A 390 -3.09 -15.18 22.79
N LEU A 391 -2.01 -15.54 22.08
CA LEU A 391 -0.72 -15.85 22.68
C LEU A 391 -0.04 -14.62 23.32
N SER A 392 -0.32 -13.41 22.85
CA SER A 392 0.15 -12.16 23.48
C SER A 392 -0.71 -11.70 24.65
N GLY A 393 -1.80 -12.41 24.97
CA GLY A 393 -2.74 -12.03 26.02
C GLY A 393 -3.67 -10.85 25.64
N GLU A 394 -3.70 -10.47 24.36
CA GLU A 394 -4.54 -9.38 23.82
C GLU A 394 -5.93 -9.87 23.34
N ALA A 395 -6.14 -11.18 23.34
CA ALA A 395 -7.42 -11.83 23.08
C ALA A 395 -7.50 -13.17 23.84
N PHE A 396 -8.69 -13.75 23.93
CA PHE A 396 -8.88 -15.11 24.44
C PHE A 396 -10.12 -15.75 23.83
N ALA A 397 -10.10 -17.06 23.70
CA ALA A 397 -11.22 -17.87 23.27
C ALA A 397 -11.56 -18.93 24.33
N GLY A 398 -12.82 -19.30 24.42
CA GLY A 398 -13.27 -20.24 25.43
C GLY A 398 -14.70 -20.71 25.23
N GLU A 399 -15.12 -21.58 26.13
CA GLU A 399 -16.48 -22.13 26.19
C GLU A 399 -17.26 -21.45 27.31
N VAL A 400 -18.49 -21.04 27.04
CA VAL A 400 -19.37 -20.44 28.04
C VAL A 400 -19.93 -21.53 28.93
N THR A 401 -19.62 -21.49 30.22
CA THR A 401 -20.03 -22.53 31.18
C THR A 401 -21.24 -22.15 32.00
N ASP A 402 -21.46 -20.85 32.19
CA ASP A 402 -22.61 -20.32 32.93
C ASP A 402 -22.99 -18.92 32.46
N VAL A 403 -24.28 -18.59 32.57
CA VAL A 403 -24.84 -17.28 32.22
C VAL A 403 -25.87 -16.89 33.27
N VAL A 404 -25.54 -15.88 34.06
CA VAL A 404 -26.40 -15.37 35.13
C VAL A 404 -26.95 -14.01 34.75
N MET A 405 -28.28 -13.89 34.64
CA MET A 405 -28.91 -12.61 34.38
C MET A 405 -28.73 -11.67 35.58
N ALA A 406 -28.18 -10.49 35.31
CA ALA A 406 -28.10 -9.38 36.25
C ALA A 406 -28.56 -8.08 35.58
N TYR A 407 -28.78 -7.03 36.37
CA TYR A 407 -29.31 -5.75 35.91
C TYR A 407 -28.49 -4.59 36.47
N SER A 408 -28.39 -3.50 35.71
CA SER A 408 -27.76 -2.26 36.17
C SER A 408 -28.57 -1.59 37.28
N GLU A 409 -27.90 -0.96 38.22
CA GLU A 409 -28.55 -0.12 39.23
C GLU A 409 -29.07 1.19 38.61
N GLY A 410 -30.34 1.55 38.86
CA GLY A 410 -30.92 2.79 38.37
C GLY A 410 -32.46 2.77 38.26
N LYS A 411 -33.06 3.93 37.96
CA LYS A 411 -34.54 4.09 37.85
C LYS A 411 -35.17 3.22 36.75
N ARG A 412 -34.39 2.86 35.72
CA ARG A 412 -34.76 1.91 34.66
C ARG A 412 -33.63 0.90 34.52
N PRO A 413 -33.67 -0.22 35.27
CA PRO A 413 -32.63 -1.24 35.22
C PRO A 413 -32.50 -1.82 33.81
N SER A 414 -31.27 -1.86 33.31
CA SER A 414 -30.95 -2.43 32.00
C SER A 414 -30.21 -3.76 32.16
N PRO A 415 -30.39 -4.75 31.27
CA PRO A 415 -29.72 -6.05 31.39
C PRO A 415 -28.19 -5.92 31.42
N ARG A 416 -27.55 -6.65 32.32
CA ARG A 416 -26.10 -6.77 32.53
C ARG A 416 -25.72 -8.22 32.88
N PRO A 417 -26.02 -9.20 32.00
CA PRO A 417 -25.73 -10.60 32.28
C PRO A 417 -24.24 -10.82 32.53
N LEU A 418 -23.96 -11.72 33.47
CA LEU A 418 -22.64 -12.24 33.76
C LEU A 418 -22.47 -13.55 32.99
N VAL A 419 -21.43 -13.62 32.17
CA VAL A 419 -21.06 -14.77 31.35
C VAL A 419 -19.76 -15.32 31.90
N THR A 420 -19.75 -16.59 32.31
CA THR A 420 -18.55 -17.29 32.75
C THR A 420 -17.98 -18.09 31.59
N VAL A 421 -16.73 -17.81 31.22
CA VAL A 421 -16.02 -18.41 30.09
C VAL A 421 -14.85 -19.22 30.61
N ARG A 422 -14.83 -20.53 30.31
CA ARG A 422 -13.67 -21.39 30.55
C ARG A 422 -12.67 -21.24 29.41
N THR A 423 -11.43 -20.89 29.70
CA THR A 423 -10.38 -20.64 28.70
C THR A 423 -9.03 -21.22 29.14
N ASP A 424 -8.25 -21.68 28.16
CA ASP A 424 -6.86 -22.11 28.34
C ASP A 424 -5.87 -20.96 28.03
N ASP A 425 -6.37 -19.83 27.53
CA ASP A 425 -5.56 -18.65 27.22
C ASP A 425 -5.23 -17.86 28.50
N ARG A 426 -4.22 -16.99 28.42
CA ARG A 426 -3.80 -16.13 29.54
C ARG A 426 -3.96 -14.65 29.18
N PRO A 427 -5.20 -14.14 29.10
CA PRO A 427 -5.44 -12.75 28.74
C PRO A 427 -4.96 -11.79 29.82
N HIS A 428 -4.47 -10.61 29.42
CA HIS A 428 -4.01 -9.57 30.34
C HIS A 428 -5.18 -8.75 30.91
N LEU A 429 -5.99 -9.39 31.74
CA LEU A 429 -7.17 -8.78 32.36
C LEU A 429 -6.82 -8.10 33.69
N GLY A 430 -7.05 -6.79 33.77
CA GLY A 430 -7.11 -6.04 35.03
C GLY A 430 -8.56 -5.79 35.47
N GLU A 431 -8.75 -5.34 36.70
CA GLU A 431 -10.07 -4.92 37.19
C GLU A 431 -10.75 -3.95 36.21
N ARG A 432 -12.01 -4.24 35.86
CA ARG A 432 -12.84 -3.38 34.98
C ARG A 432 -12.31 -3.21 33.55
N THR A 433 -11.38 -4.07 33.13
CA THR A 433 -10.89 -4.11 31.74
C THR A 433 -12.06 -4.39 30.80
N LYS A 434 -12.17 -3.58 29.74
CA LYS A 434 -13.15 -3.83 28.69
C LYS A 434 -12.64 -4.87 27.72
N VAL A 435 -13.54 -5.75 27.32
CA VAL A 435 -13.31 -6.75 26.29
C VAL A 435 -14.42 -6.67 25.25
N TYR A 436 -14.13 -7.12 24.03
CA TYR A 436 -15.02 -6.96 22.89
C TYR A 436 -15.17 -8.28 22.16
N ARG A 437 -16.39 -8.65 21.78
CA ARG A 437 -16.64 -9.78 20.87
C ARG A 437 -17.37 -9.31 19.62
N SER A 438 -17.17 -10.00 18.50
CA SER A 438 -17.93 -9.70 17.28
C SER A 438 -19.32 -10.32 17.38
N LEU A 439 -20.35 -9.48 17.30
CA LEU A 439 -21.76 -9.89 17.27
C LEU A 439 -22.37 -9.44 15.95
N GLY A 440 -22.54 -10.37 15.01
CA GLY A 440 -23.05 -10.05 13.67
C GLY A 440 -22.22 -8.99 12.95
N GLY A 441 -20.89 -9.06 13.09
CA GLY A 441 -19.95 -8.11 12.49
C GLY A 441 -19.80 -6.79 13.25
N LYS A 442 -20.47 -6.62 14.40
CA LYS A 442 -20.37 -5.39 15.19
C LYS A 442 -19.77 -5.67 16.57
N PRO A 443 -18.94 -4.76 17.13
CA PRO A 443 -18.34 -4.97 18.45
C PRO A 443 -19.40 -4.92 19.55
N GLN A 444 -19.50 -5.97 20.37
CA GLN A 444 -20.24 -5.97 21.63
C GLN A 444 -19.24 -5.88 22.78
N SER A 445 -19.47 -4.94 23.70
CA SER A 445 -18.60 -4.68 24.83
C SER A 445 -19.01 -5.51 26.06
N ALA A 446 -18.03 -6.03 26.77
CA ALA A 446 -18.18 -6.58 28.11
C ALA A 446 -17.08 -6.03 29.04
N GLU A 447 -17.28 -6.14 30.34
CA GLU A 447 -16.34 -5.71 31.39
C GLU A 447 -15.91 -6.94 32.20
N PHE A 448 -14.62 -7.06 32.48
CA PHE A 448 -14.10 -8.09 33.36
C PHE A 448 -14.63 -7.88 34.79
N ALA A 449 -15.35 -8.88 35.30
CA ALA A 449 -15.99 -8.85 36.61
C ALA A 449 -15.25 -9.71 37.66
N GLY A 450 -14.38 -10.62 37.23
CA GLY A 450 -13.58 -11.47 38.10
C GLY A 450 -13.07 -12.70 37.36
N ALA A 451 -12.13 -13.40 38.00
CA ALA A 451 -11.67 -14.70 37.55
C ALA A 451 -11.69 -15.70 38.71
N GLU A 452 -11.94 -16.96 38.39
CA GLU A 452 -11.94 -18.08 39.33
C GLU A 452 -10.87 -19.09 38.93
N GLU A 453 -10.48 -19.96 39.87
CA GLU A 453 -9.50 -21.04 39.68
C GLU A 453 -8.23 -20.60 38.93
N ASP A 454 -7.55 -19.56 39.45
CA ASP A 454 -6.29 -19.03 38.90
C ASP A 454 -6.37 -18.59 37.42
N GLY A 455 -7.55 -18.09 37.01
CA GLY A 455 -7.76 -17.56 35.66
C GLY A 455 -8.40 -18.52 34.66
N ALA A 456 -8.66 -19.77 35.05
CA ALA A 456 -9.28 -20.76 34.18
C ALA A 456 -10.73 -20.40 33.80
N TYR A 457 -11.42 -19.67 34.67
CA TYR A 457 -12.78 -19.18 34.43
C TYR A 457 -12.81 -17.66 34.51
N VAL A 458 -13.16 -17.02 33.40
CA VAL A 458 -13.25 -15.56 33.27
C VAL A 458 -14.71 -15.15 33.32
N VAL A 459 -15.08 -14.31 34.28
CA VAL A 459 -16.44 -13.77 34.42
C VAL A 459 -16.53 -12.40 33.78
N LEU A 460 -17.41 -12.27 32.79
CA LEU A 460 -17.60 -11.07 31.98
C LEU A 460 -19.00 -10.52 32.14
N ARG A 461 -19.12 -9.22 32.36
CA ARG A 461 -20.40 -8.51 32.37
C ARG A 461 -20.67 -7.89 31.01
N VAL A 462 -21.68 -8.37 30.29
CA VAL A 462 -22.07 -7.78 28.98
C VAL A 462 -22.69 -6.40 29.20
N LEU A 463 -22.26 -5.41 28.42
CA LEU A 463 -22.63 -4.00 28.64
C LEU A 463 -23.63 -3.46 27.62
N ASP A 464 -23.55 -3.89 26.37
CA ASP A 464 -24.29 -3.30 25.26
C ASP A 464 -24.82 -4.36 24.26
N LYS A 465 -25.54 -3.87 23.23
CA LYS A 465 -26.10 -4.66 22.10
C LYS A 465 -26.98 -5.84 22.48
N MET A 466 -27.80 -5.66 23.52
CA MET A 466 -28.83 -6.61 23.97
C MET A 466 -30.25 -6.17 23.63
N GLY A 467 -30.42 -5.27 22.66
CA GLY A 467 -31.70 -4.62 22.38
C GLY A 467 -32.06 -3.50 23.36
N ARG A 468 -33.29 -2.98 23.24
CA ARG A 468 -33.81 -1.87 24.06
C ARG A 468 -34.73 -2.34 25.20
N GLY A 469 -35.04 -3.64 25.25
CA GLY A 469 -35.96 -4.25 26.21
C GLY A 469 -35.31 -4.60 27.55
N LYS A 470 -36.15 -5.08 28.48
CA LYS A 470 -35.71 -5.65 29.77
C LYS A 470 -35.22 -7.10 29.62
N GLU A 471 -35.63 -7.77 28.55
CA GLU A 471 -35.13 -9.06 28.13
C GLU A 471 -34.18 -8.84 26.94
N PRO A 472 -32.96 -9.43 26.98
CA PRO A 472 -32.05 -9.37 25.85
C PRO A 472 -32.68 -9.93 24.57
N GLU A 473 -32.38 -9.31 23.42
CA GLU A 473 -32.78 -9.86 22.13
C GLU A 473 -32.15 -11.26 21.90
N PRO A 474 -32.85 -12.22 21.27
CA PRO A 474 -32.31 -13.55 21.00
C PRO A 474 -30.96 -13.49 20.28
N GLY A 475 -29.98 -14.28 20.74
CA GLY A 475 -28.62 -14.33 20.20
C GLY A 475 -27.69 -13.19 20.65
N SER A 476 -28.20 -12.17 21.38
CA SER A 476 -27.37 -11.05 21.86
C SER A 476 -26.49 -11.37 23.06
N VAL A 477 -26.83 -12.42 23.81
CA VAL A 477 -26.06 -12.95 24.94
C VAL A 477 -25.68 -14.38 24.57
N PRO A 478 -24.42 -14.81 24.77
CA PRO A 478 -24.06 -16.21 24.53
C PRO A 478 -24.85 -17.16 25.45
N GLU A 479 -25.03 -18.39 25.01
CA GLU A 479 -25.64 -19.46 25.80
C GLU A 479 -24.58 -20.42 26.35
N LYS A 480 -24.97 -21.22 27.34
CA LYS A 480 -24.09 -22.25 27.90
C LYS A 480 -23.73 -23.28 26.82
N GLY A 481 -22.44 -23.53 26.63
CA GLY A 481 -21.87 -24.39 25.60
C GLY A 481 -21.36 -23.62 24.37
N ASP A 482 -21.69 -22.33 24.23
CA ASP A 482 -21.19 -21.53 23.11
C ASP A 482 -19.68 -21.34 23.18
N ARG A 483 -19.03 -21.39 22.01
CA ARG A 483 -17.62 -20.98 21.88
C ARG A 483 -17.57 -19.50 21.52
N VAL A 484 -16.85 -18.73 22.33
CA VAL A 484 -16.74 -17.29 22.19
C VAL A 484 -15.27 -16.88 22.08
N CYS A 485 -15.02 -15.79 21.37
CA CYS A 485 -13.72 -15.13 21.31
C CYS A 485 -13.90 -13.67 21.69
N PHE A 486 -13.11 -13.22 22.66
CA PHE A 486 -13.07 -11.84 23.14
C PHE A 486 -11.69 -11.24 22.86
N THR A 487 -11.66 -9.97 22.52
CA THR A 487 -10.46 -9.16 22.29
C THR A 487 -10.36 -8.08 23.37
N LEU A 488 -9.14 -7.72 23.77
CA LEU A 488 -8.89 -6.59 24.68
C LEU A 488 -8.73 -5.27 23.92
N PHE A 489 -8.72 -5.32 22.59
CA PHE A 489 -8.73 -4.15 21.70
C PHE A 489 -10.13 -3.92 21.10
N GLU A 490 -10.44 -2.66 20.83
CA GLU A 490 -11.66 -2.24 20.15
C GLU A 490 -11.62 -2.62 18.66
N HIS A 491 -12.76 -3.05 18.11
CA HIS A 491 -12.85 -3.39 16.68
C HIS A 491 -12.96 -2.14 15.80
N GLU A 492 -13.44 -1.04 16.38
CA GLU A 492 -13.52 0.27 15.73
C GLU A 492 -12.97 1.33 16.67
N GLN A 493 -11.86 1.96 16.28
CA GLN A 493 -11.29 3.04 17.08
C GLN A 493 -12.14 4.31 16.96
N ARG A 494 -12.48 4.92 18.10
CA ARG A 494 -13.13 6.23 18.11
C ARG A 494 -12.18 7.32 17.58
N GLY A 495 -12.76 8.31 16.89
CA GLY A 495 -12.01 9.49 16.47
C GLY A 495 -11.43 10.24 17.66
N GLY A 496 -10.18 10.71 17.53
CA GLY A 496 -9.56 11.62 18.48
C GLY A 496 -10.26 12.98 18.55
N ALA A 497 -9.80 13.83 19.47
CA ALA A 497 -10.32 15.19 19.63
C ALA A 497 -10.21 16.00 18.33
N LYS A 498 -11.15 16.94 18.10
CA LYS A 498 -11.07 17.86 16.96
C LYS A 498 -9.80 18.70 17.12
N LEU A 499 -8.99 18.76 16.06
CA LEU A 499 -7.86 19.69 15.99
C LEU A 499 -8.38 21.14 15.85
N PRO A 500 -7.61 22.14 16.33
CA PRO A 500 -7.96 23.55 16.15
C PRO A 500 -8.01 23.91 14.65
N ASP A 501 -8.75 24.97 14.34
CA ASP A 501 -8.76 25.51 12.98
C ASP A 501 -7.39 26.18 12.70
N PRO A 502 -6.93 26.31 11.43
CA PRO A 502 -5.57 26.76 11.11
C PRO A 502 -5.19 28.12 11.76
N GLU A 503 -6.14 29.04 11.87
CA GLU A 503 -6.00 30.36 12.49
C GLU A 503 -5.71 30.29 14.00
N GLU A 504 -6.11 29.20 14.66
CA GLU A 504 -5.93 28.94 16.09
C GLU A 504 -4.71 28.04 16.35
N THR A 505 -3.90 27.74 15.33
CA THR A 505 -2.69 26.92 15.47
C THR A 505 -1.67 27.65 16.37
N PRO A 506 -1.11 26.99 17.41
CA PRO A 506 -0.10 27.61 18.26
C PRO A 506 1.09 28.14 17.47
N TRP A 507 1.65 29.28 17.91
CA TRP A 507 2.77 29.94 17.22
C TRP A 507 4.01 29.05 17.05
N THR A 508 4.18 28.06 17.94
CA THR A 508 5.25 27.07 17.89
C THR A 508 5.11 26.05 16.75
N HIS A 509 3.96 26.00 16.08
CA HIS A 509 3.64 25.03 15.03
C HIS A 509 3.17 25.70 13.71
N GLY A 510 3.32 27.02 13.57
CA GLY A 510 2.96 27.70 12.31
C GLY A 510 2.55 29.17 12.44
N GLY A 511 2.15 29.65 13.63
CA GLY A 511 1.78 31.06 13.83
C GLY A 511 0.41 31.45 13.24
N PRO A 512 -0.20 32.55 13.71
CA PRO A 512 -1.36 33.13 13.04
C PRO A 512 -0.91 33.65 11.66
N PRO A 513 -1.72 33.49 10.60
CA PRO A 513 -1.28 33.81 9.24
C PRO A 513 -1.02 35.31 9.08
N GLY A 514 0.16 35.67 8.58
CA GLY A 514 0.25 36.83 7.68
C GLY A 514 -0.40 36.46 6.34
N GLU A 515 -0.83 37.46 5.56
CA GLU A 515 -1.38 37.25 4.21
C GLU A 515 -0.58 36.20 3.45
N ALA A 516 -1.31 35.31 2.75
CA ALA A 516 -0.73 34.31 1.86
C ALA A 516 0.14 35.02 0.81
N THR A 517 1.40 35.20 1.16
CA THR A 517 2.43 35.64 0.25
C THR A 517 2.58 34.46 -0.68
N LEU A 518 2.31 34.68 -1.98
CA LEU A 518 2.77 33.77 -3.01
C LEU A 518 4.26 33.56 -2.73
N GLU A 519 4.65 32.40 -2.21
CA GLU A 519 6.05 32.08 -1.99
C GLU A 519 6.74 32.31 -3.33
N ALA A 520 7.68 33.25 -3.35
CA ALA A 520 8.54 33.42 -4.51
C ALA A 520 9.16 32.05 -4.78
N ALA A 521 9.09 31.60 -6.04
CA ALA A 521 9.64 30.31 -6.41
C ALA A 521 11.07 30.20 -5.87
N ASP A 522 11.35 29.13 -5.13
CA ASP A 522 12.71 28.85 -4.68
C ASP A 522 13.65 28.91 -5.89
N PRO A 523 14.85 29.50 -5.75
CA PRO A 523 15.84 29.44 -6.80
C PRO A 523 16.11 27.97 -7.11
N VAL A 524 16.07 27.63 -8.39
CA VAL A 524 16.24 26.27 -8.91
C VAL A 524 17.45 25.62 -8.21
N THR A 525 17.20 24.59 -7.39
CA THR A 525 18.27 23.84 -6.75
C THR A 525 18.77 22.76 -7.70
N ALA A 526 19.98 22.24 -7.47
CA ALA A 526 20.50 21.12 -8.26
C ALA A 526 19.58 19.87 -8.22
N GLU A 527 18.70 19.77 -7.22
CA GLU A 527 17.69 18.70 -7.08
C GLU A 527 16.42 18.96 -7.93
N ASP A 528 16.16 20.21 -8.31
CA ASP A 528 15.04 20.60 -9.20
C ASP A 528 15.39 20.48 -10.69
N VAL A 529 16.69 20.40 -10.99
CA VAL A 529 17.24 20.10 -12.32
C VAL A 529 17.38 18.59 -12.48
N LEU A 530 16.25 17.88 -12.35
CA LEU A 530 16.10 16.54 -12.96
C LEU A 530 16.07 16.65 -14.47
#